data_AF-A0A2V8VB24-F1
#
_entry.id   AF-A0A2V8VB24-F1
#
_cell.length_a   1.000
_cell.length_b   1.000
_cell.length_c   1.000
_cell.angle_alpha   90.00
_cell.angle_beta   90.00
_cell.angle_gamma   90.00
#
_symmetry.space_group_name_H-M   'P 1'
#
loop_
_entity.id
_entity.type
_entity.pdbx_description
1 polymer ?
#
loop_
_entity_poly.entity_id
_entity_poly.type
_entity_poly.pdbx_seq_one_letter_code
_entity_poly.pdbx_strand_id
1 'polypeptide(L)'
;MSAAALLVLWVAAGSQVLLDEVFHVPAGEWRYVPVILKQPPVTVDCDFRVISGNGAVRAVLVNRDGLDTLRGGDREPLGSGAFAQQGQFGRLVNLPDEYAVVLENGGRGQVDVRLRVSLDFSARGRPRAQVLSPERRFAVIVISGTVFLGIVFYSARKLLGVMR
;
A
#
# COMPACT_ATOMS: atom_id res chain seq x y z
N MET A 1 -23.24 14.61 20.14
CA MET A 1 -22.17 13.58 20.09
C MET A 1 -21.24 13.92 18.93
N SER A 2 -20.13 14.52 19.31
CA SER A 2 -18.95 15.03 18.62
C SER A 2 -18.65 14.58 17.17
N ALA A 3 -18.81 15.50 16.22
CA ALA A 3 -18.17 15.41 14.89
C ALA A 3 -16.63 15.35 14.97
N ALA A 4 -16.05 15.85 16.07
CA ALA A 4 -14.63 15.74 16.37
C ALA A 4 -14.16 14.28 16.56
N ALA A 5 -15.03 13.38 17.03
CA ALA A 5 -14.68 11.97 17.22
C ALA A 5 -14.52 11.22 15.87
N LEU A 6 -15.23 11.66 14.83
CA LEU A 6 -15.14 11.07 13.49
C LEU A 6 -13.88 11.52 12.72
N LEU A 7 -13.32 12.69 13.04
CA LEU A 7 -12.07 13.17 12.43
C LEU A 7 -10.83 12.47 13.00
N VAL A 8 -10.84 12.07 14.27
CA VAL A 8 -9.70 11.40 14.93
C VAL A 8 -9.54 9.94 14.47
N LEU A 9 -10.63 9.28 14.06
CA LEU A 9 -10.59 7.89 13.56
C LEU A 9 -9.99 7.73 12.16
N TRP A 10 -9.80 8.83 11.41
CA TRP A 10 -9.24 8.78 10.05
C TRP A 10 -7.70 8.68 10.02
N VAL A 11 -7.02 8.90 11.15
CA VAL A 11 -5.55 8.96 11.21
C VAL A 11 -4.91 7.58 11.40
N ALA A 12 -5.69 6.53 11.71
CA ALA A 12 -5.16 5.18 11.91
C ALA A 12 -5.00 4.34 10.63
N ALA A 13 -5.41 4.84 9.46
CA ALA A 13 -5.07 4.25 8.16
C ALA A 13 -3.64 4.64 7.77
N GLY A 14 -2.68 4.19 8.57
CA GLY A 14 -1.27 4.54 8.42
C GLY A 14 -0.48 3.36 7.88
N SER A 15 0.35 3.61 6.87
CA SER A 15 1.45 2.71 6.52
C SER A 15 2.29 2.44 7.77
N GLN A 16 2.52 1.15 8.08
CA GLN A 16 3.30 0.71 9.24
C GLN A 16 4.67 0.22 8.77
N VAL A 17 5.74 0.74 9.35
CA VAL A 17 7.09 0.22 9.09
C VAL A 17 7.24 -1.10 9.82
N LEU A 18 7.46 -2.18 9.08
CA LEU A 18 7.72 -3.50 9.62
C LEU A 18 9.20 -3.67 9.97
N LEU A 19 10.07 -3.14 9.10
CA LEU A 19 11.52 -3.27 9.21
C LEU A 19 12.20 -2.03 8.62
N ASP A 20 13.28 -1.58 9.25
CA ASP A 20 14.23 -0.61 8.68
C ASP A 20 15.61 -0.91 9.26
N GLU A 21 16.33 -1.84 8.62
CA GLU A 21 17.57 -2.41 9.13
C GLU A 21 18.65 -2.49 8.04
N VAL A 22 19.90 -2.64 8.49
CA VAL A 22 21.06 -2.79 7.60
C VAL A 22 21.47 -4.26 7.54
N PHE A 23 21.46 -4.81 6.33
CA PHE A 23 21.87 -6.18 6.05
C PHE A 23 23.22 -6.21 5.35
N HIS A 24 24.07 -7.13 5.78
CA HIS A 24 25.35 -7.42 5.16
C HIS A 24 25.15 -8.59 4.19
N VAL A 25 25.27 -8.33 2.89
CA VAL A 25 25.05 -9.33 1.83
C VAL A 25 26.39 -9.64 1.16
N PRO A 26 26.93 -10.86 1.32
CA PRO A 26 28.18 -11.26 0.67
C PRO A 26 28.09 -11.23 -0.86
N ALA A 27 29.24 -11.25 -1.52
CA ALA A 27 29.32 -11.24 -2.98
C ALA A 27 28.67 -12.49 -3.59
N GLY A 28 27.75 -12.30 -4.54
CA GLY A 28 27.03 -13.42 -5.19
C GLY A 28 26.09 -14.20 -4.27
N GLU A 29 25.91 -13.76 -3.03
CA GLU A 29 24.97 -14.36 -2.09
C GLU A 29 23.70 -13.52 -1.96
N TRP A 30 22.74 -14.07 -1.23
CA TRP A 30 21.48 -13.43 -0.93
C TRP A 30 21.13 -13.59 0.55
N ARG A 31 20.32 -12.67 1.05
CA ARG A 31 19.73 -12.70 2.38
C ARG A 31 18.23 -12.56 2.26
N TYR A 32 17.48 -13.13 3.20
CA TYR A 32 16.03 -12.96 3.23
C TYR A 32 15.56 -12.46 4.58
N VAL A 33 14.45 -11.73 4.55
CA VAL A 33 13.73 -11.27 5.73
C VAL A 33 12.31 -11.82 5.67
N PRO A 34 11.88 -12.61 6.67
CA PRO A 34 10.51 -13.11 6.73
C PRO A 34 9.53 -11.98 7.02
N VAL A 35 8.40 -11.99 6.31
CA VAL A 35 7.30 -11.04 6.41
C VAL A 35 6.01 -11.84 6.57
N ILE A 36 5.54 -11.96 7.80
CA ILE A 36 4.32 -12.72 8.13
C ILE A 36 3.11 -11.81 7.97
N LEU A 37 2.27 -12.07 6.96
CA LEU A 37 1.08 -11.27 6.68
C LEU A 37 -0.17 -11.97 7.20
N LYS A 38 -0.75 -11.43 8.29
CA LYS A 38 -1.97 -11.96 8.90
C LYS A 38 -3.25 -11.25 8.44
N GLN A 39 -3.13 -10.03 7.90
CA GLN A 39 -4.27 -9.14 7.62
C GLN A 39 -4.23 -8.62 6.17
N PRO A 40 -4.74 -9.37 5.19
CA PRO A 40 -4.94 -8.87 3.83
C PRO A 40 -6.27 -8.11 3.68
N PRO A 41 -6.43 -7.26 2.64
CA PRO A 41 -5.43 -6.91 1.64
C PRO A 41 -4.44 -5.86 2.16
N VAL A 42 -3.16 -6.04 1.84
CA VAL A 42 -2.06 -5.15 2.26
C VAL A 42 -1.10 -4.92 1.10
N THR A 43 -0.65 -3.68 0.93
CA THR A 43 0.45 -3.38 0.02
C THR A 43 1.76 -3.50 0.79
N VAL A 44 2.65 -4.36 0.31
CA VAL A 44 4.02 -4.48 0.82
C VAL A 44 4.89 -3.55 -0.01
N ASP A 45 5.34 -2.46 0.61
CA ASP A 45 6.28 -1.51 0.03
C ASP A 45 7.69 -1.82 0.54
N CYS A 46 8.62 -2.03 -0.38
CA CYS A 46 10.01 -2.33 -0.10
C CYS A 46 10.89 -1.26 -0.72
N ASP A 47 11.70 -0.62 0.11
CA ASP A 47 12.73 0.34 -0.28
C ASP A 47 14.09 -0.22 0.13
N PHE A 48 15.05 -0.23 -0.80
CA PHE A 48 16.42 -0.63 -0.49
C PHE A 48 17.43 0.40 -0.99
N ARG A 49 18.52 0.55 -0.24
CA ARG A 49 19.66 1.38 -0.61
C ARG A 49 20.95 0.75 -0.12
N VAL A 50 21.90 0.57 -1.03
CA VAL A 50 23.28 0.20 -0.73
C VAL A 50 23.94 1.39 -0.04
N ILE A 51 24.40 1.19 1.20
CA ILE A 51 25.08 2.20 2.00
C ILE A 51 26.61 2.05 1.95
N SER A 52 27.09 0.84 1.64
CA SER A 52 28.51 0.52 1.52
C SER A 52 28.72 -0.59 0.49
N GLY A 53 29.82 -0.52 -0.24
CA GLY A 53 30.14 -1.40 -1.37
C GLY A 53 29.61 -0.88 -2.72
N ASN A 54 30.14 -1.44 -3.81
CA ASN A 54 29.83 -1.01 -5.19
C ASN A 54 29.03 -2.08 -5.98
N GLY A 55 28.38 -3.00 -5.27
CA GLY A 55 27.56 -4.05 -5.88
C GLY A 55 26.16 -3.55 -6.21
N ALA A 56 25.57 -4.08 -7.28
CA ALA A 56 24.15 -3.90 -7.58
C ALA A 56 23.33 -4.94 -6.82
N VAL A 57 22.30 -4.48 -6.12
CA VAL A 57 21.42 -5.31 -5.30
C VAL A 57 20.04 -5.34 -5.93
N ARG A 58 19.38 -6.49 -5.86
CA ARG A 58 17.97 -6.65 -6.24
C ARG A 58 17.16 -7.10 -5.03
N ALA A 59 16.09 -6.37 -4.76
CA ALA A 59 15.09 -6.78 -3.77
C ALA A 59 13.92 -7.48 -4.47
N VAL A 60 13.47 -8.59 -3.90
CA VAL A 60 12.46 -9.47 -4.49
C VAL A 60 11.49 -9.93 -3.40
N LEU A 61 10.18 -9.89 -3.66
CA LEU A 61 9.17 -10.45 -2.78
C LEU A 61 8.74 -11.84 -3.29
N VAL A 62 8.77 -12.82 -2.39
CA VAL A 62 8.31 -14.19 -2.66
C VAL A 62 7.42 -14.71 -1.55
N ASN A 63 6.61 -15.73 -1.84
CA ASN A 63 5.96 -16.54 -0.82
C ASN A 63 6.96 -17.56 -0.25
N ARG A 64 6.58 -18.22 0.85
CA ARG A 64 7.38 -19.28 1.47
C ARG A 64 7.82 -20.37 0.48
N ASP A 65 6.90 -20.88 -0.35
CA ASP A 65 7.24 -21.91 -1.34
C ASP A 65 8.25 -21.42 -2.38
N GLY A 66 8.18 -20.14 -2.73
CA GLY A 66 9.06 -19.45 -3.66
C GLY A 66 10.46 -19.19 -3.11
N LEU A 67 10.63 -19.16 -1.78
CA LEU A 67 11.93 -18.99 -1.14
C LEU A 67 12.86 -20.17 -1.42
N ASP A 68 12.32 -21.40 -1.35
CA ASP A 68 13.07 -22.63 -1.62
C ASP A 68 13.34 -22.80 -3.12
N THR A 69 12.41 -22.37 -3.98
CA THR A 69 12.56 -22.46 -5.44
C THR A 69 13.38 -21.34 -6.06
N LEU A 70 13.52 -20.18 -5.39
CA LEU A 70 14.43 -19.11 -5.81
C LEU A 70 15.89 -19.59 -5.86
N ARG A 71 16.29 -20.49 -4.95
CA ARG A 71 17.63 -21.13 -5.00
C ARG A 71 17.88 -21.87 -6.32
N GLY A 72 16.83 -22.43 -6.92
CA GLY A 72 16.87 -23.17 -8.18
C GLY A 72 16.65 -22.32 -9.43
N GLY A 73 16.30 -21.03 -9.28
CA GLY A 73 15.96 -20.14 -10.40
C GLY A 73 14.63 -20.46 -11.09
N ASP A 74 13.78 -21.29 -10.47
CA ASP A 74 12.69 -21.99 -11.17
C ASP A 74 11.32 -21.29 -11.07
N ARG A 75 11.23 -20.20 -10.29
CA ARG A 75 9.95 -19.50 -10.04
C ARG A 75 10.06 -17.99 -10.18
N GLU A 76 9.13 -17.40 -10.94
CA GLU A 76 9.00 -15.94 -11.04
C GLU A 76 8.54 -15.36 -9.70
N PRO A 77 9.17 -14.28 -9.22
CA PRO A 77 8.83 -13.68 -7.95
C PRO A 77 7.50 -12.91 -8.00
N LEU A 78 6.89 -12.73 -6.82
CA LEU A 78 5.66 -11.94 -6.67
C LEU A 78 5.90 -10.44 -6.88
N GLY A 79 7.12 -9.97 -6.76
CA GLY A 79 7.51 -8.60 -7.12
C GLY A 79 9.02 -8.49 -7.12
N SER A 80 9.58 -7.72 -8.03
CA SER A 80 11.03 -7.55 -8.13
C SER A 80 11.39 -6.12 -8.51
N GLY A 81 12.47 -5.63 -7.91
CA GLY A 81 13.20 -4.47 -8.40
C GLY A 81 14.19 -4.86 -9.50
N ALA A 82 14.79 -3.85 -10.14
CA ALA A 82 15.99 -4.04 -10.95
C ALA A 82 17.24 -4.15 -10.06
N PHE A 83 18.31 -4.76 -10.57
CA PHE A 83 19.64 -4.69 -9.94
C PHE A 83 20.13 -3.25 -9.98
N ALA A 84 20.22 -2.62 -8.81
CA ALA A 84 20.64 -1.23 -8.68
C ALA A 84 21.28 -0.99 -7.30
N GLN A 85 21.92 0.18 -7.11
CA GLN A 85 22.37 0.59 -5.78
C GLN A 85 21.22 1.08 -4.90
N GLN A 86 20.08 1.40 -5.50
CA GLN A 86 18.86 1.74 -4.78
C GLN A 86 17.65 1.40 -5.64
N GLY A 87 16.54 1.10 -4.99
CA GLY A 87 15.30 0.81 -5.68
C GLY A 87 14.14 0.72 -4.71
N GLN A 88 12.94 0.78 -5.28
CA GLN A 88 11.70 0.64 -4.55
C GLN A 88 10.71 -0.16 -5.38
N PHE A 89 9.90 -0.98 -4.72
CA PHE A 89 8.74 -1.62 -5.35
C PHE A 89 7.61 -1.80 -4.33
N GLY A 90 6.38 -1.77 -4.82
CA GLY A 90 5.18 -2.02 -4.02
C GLY A 90 4.37 -3.15 -4.64
N ARG A 91 3.92 -4.12 -3.84
CA ARG A 91 3.08 -5.23 -4.30
C ARG A 91 1.86 -5.42 -3.39
N LEU A 92 0.68 -5.46 -4.01
CA LEU A 92 -0.56 -5.82 -3.31
C LEU A 92 -0.60 -7.32 -3.05
N VAL A 93 -0.79 -7.69 -1.79
CA VAL A 93 -0.97 -9.06 -1.33
C VAL A 93 -2.38 -9.22 -0.76
N ASN A 94 -3.11 -10.21 -1.29
CA ASN A 94 -4.51 -10.45 -0.95
C ASN A 94 -4.73 -11.71 -0.09
N LEU A 95 -3.70 -12.52 0.09
CA LEU A 95 -3.77 -13.78 0.84
C LEU A 95 -2.98 -13.63 2.15
N PRO A 96 -3.51 -14.14 3.28
CA PRO A 96 -2.74 -14.22 4.51
C PRO A 96 -1.77 -15.40 4.39
N ASP A 97 -0.47 -15.13 4.41
CA ASP A 97 0.57 -16.16 4.29
C ASP A 97 1.92 -15.62 4.80
N GLU A 98 2.91 -16.50 4.82
CA GLU A 98 4.31 -16.17 5.08
C GLU A 98 5.02 -15.81 3.78
N TYR A 99 5.48 -14.57 3.71
CA TYR A 99 6.25 -14.04 2.60
C TYR A 99 7.69 -13.80 3.05
N ALA A 100 8.58 -13.60 2.08
CA ALA A 100 9.95 -13.20 2.36
C ALA A 100 10.39 -12.14 1.35
N VAL A 101 11.10 -11.12 1.85
CA VAL A 101 11.83 -10.17 1.00
C VAL A 101 13.26 -10.67 0.90
N VAL A 102 13.69 -10.98 -0.33
CA VAL A 102 15.02 -11.48 -0.65
C VAL A 102 15.85 -10.34 -1.23
N LEU A 103 17.04 -10.14 -0.67
CA LEU A 103 18.07 -9.25 -1.18
C LEU A 103 19.15 -10.08 -1.86
N GLU A 104 19.33 -9.90 -3.16
CA GLU A 104 20.33 -10.58 -3.95
C GLU A 104 21.45 -9.62 -4.35
N ASN A 105 22.70 -9.99 -4.08
CA ASN A 105 23.86 -9.23 -4.50
C ASN A 105 24.42 -9.80 -5.82
N GLY A 106 24.22 -9.09 -6.92
CA GLY A 106 24.79 -9.45 -8.23
C GLY A 106 26.25 -9.03 -8.40
N GLY A 107 26.84 -8.36 -7.41
CA GLY A 107 28.20 -7.86 -7.43
C GLY A 107 29.24 -8.88 -6.98
N ARG A 108 30.52 -8.55 -7.21
CA ARG A 108 31.69 -9.34 -6.79
C ARG A 108 32.24 -8.97 -5.41
N GLY A 109 31.70 -7.92 -4.79
CA GLY A 109 32.10 -7.46 -3.46
C GLY A 109 30.94 -7.53 -2.48
N GLN A 110 31.25 -7.61 -1.18
CA GLN A 110 30.26 -7.48 -0.12
C GLN A 110 29.61 -6.09 -0.20
N VAL A 111 28.31 -6.05 0.10
CA VAL A 111 27.53 -4.81 0.17
C VAL A 111 26.71 -4.76 1.45
N ASP A 112 26.62 -3.56 2.01
CA ASP A 112 25.73 -3.29 3.13
C ASP A 112 24.51 -2.55 2.58
N VAL A 113 23.33 -3.08 2.87
CA VAL A 113 22.06 -2.62 2.29
C VAL A 113 21.13 -2.23 3.41
N ARG A 114 20.71 -0.98 3.43
CA ARG A 114 19.58 -0.56 4.26
C ARG A 114 18.30 -0.97 3.56
N LEU A 115 17.55 -1.88 4.19
CA LEU A 115 16.27 -2.36 3.73
C LEU A 115 15.17 -1.82 4.65
N ARG A 116 14.21 -1.14 4.05
CA ARG A 116 12.98 -0.70 4.70
C ARG A 116 11.79 -1.42 4.08
N VAL A 117 11.02 -2.10 4.91
CA VAL A 117 9.77 -2.76 4.52
C VAL A 117 8.64 -2.10 5.29
N SER A 118 7.65 -1.60 4.57
CA SER A 118 6.43 -1.03 5.14
C SER A 118 5.19 -1.70 4.60
N LEU A 119 4.18 -1.83 5.46
CA LEU A 119 2.89 -2.41 5.18
C LEU A 119 1.86 -1.29 5.10
N ASP A 120 1.32 -1.05 3.91
CA ASP A 120 0.21 -0.10 3.72
C ASP A 120 -1.12 -0.85 3.63
N PHE A 121 -1.90 -0.76 4.71
CA PHE A 121 -3.27 -1.30 4.79
C PHE A 121 -4.32 -0.35 4.22
N SER A 122 -3.91 0.83 3.76
CA SER A 122 -4.79 1.92 3.33
C SER A 122 -5.34 1.70 1.92
N ALA A 123 -5.92 0.53 1.64
CA ALA A 123 -6.78 0.25 0.48
C ALA A 123 -6.33 0.75 -0.91
N ARG A 124 -5.06 1.14 -1.14
CA ARG A 124 -4.57 1.66 -2.42
C ARG A 124 -4.65 0.60 -3.53
N GLY A 125 -4.81 -0.67 -3.16
CA GLY A 125 -4.99 -1.80 -4.07
C GLY A 125 -6.43 -2.25 -4.33
N ARG A 126 -7.46 -1.66 -3.68
CA ARG A 126 -8.84 -1.86 -4.17
C ARG A 126 -9.05 -0.98 -5.40
N PRO A 127 -9.83 -1.39 -6.42
CA PRO A 127 -10.32 -0.45 -7.42
C PRO A 127 -10.97 0.69 -6.65
N ARG A 128 -10.30 1.84 -6.65
CA ARG A 128 -10.70 3.05 -5.96
C ARG A 128 -12.11 3.32 -6.47
N ALA A 129 -13.14 3.12 -5.64
CA ALA A 129 -14.45 3.65 -5.95
C ALA A 129 -14.17 5.10 -6.34
N GLN A 130 -14.46 5.45 -7.60
CA GLN A 130 -14.18 6.78 -8.12
C GLN A 130 -15.04 7.73 -7.30
N VAL A 131 -14.49 8.21 -6.19
CA VAL A 131 -15.09 9.30 -5.44
C VAL A 131 -15.08 10.44 -6.44
N LEU A 132 -16.29 10.86 -6.84
CA LEU A 132 -16.46 11.99 -7.74
C LEU A 132 -15.54 13.12 -7.29
N SER A 133 -14.90 13.79 -8.24
CA SER A 133 -14.01 14.93 -7.94
C SER A 133 -14.72 15.90 -6.98
N PRO A 134 -13.99 16.60 -6.09
CA PRO A 134 -14.59 17.47 -5.07
C PRO A 134 -15.64 18.43 -5.65
N GLU A 135 -15.40 18.92 -6.86
CA GLU A 135 -16.31 19.75 -7.65
C GLU A 135 -17.63 19.05 -8.01
N ARG A 136 -17.56 17.82 -8.49
CA ARG A 136 -18.75 17.04 -8.86
C ARG A 136 -19.56 16.64 -7.64
N ARG A 137 -18.90 16.34 -6.50
CA ARG A 137 -19.59 16.07 -5.23
C ARG A 137 -20.35 17.30 -4.75
N PHE A 138 -19.76 18.49 -4.85
CA PHE A 138 -20.41 19.74 -4.48
C PHE A 138 -21.63 20.03 -5.37
N ALA A 139 -21.49 19.85 -6.69
CA ALA A 139 -22.59 20.02 -7.63
C ALA A 139 -23.77 19.08 -7.32
N VAL A 140 -23.51 17.80 -7.03
CA VAL A 140 -24.56 16.84 -6.65
C VAL A 140 -25.26 17.26 -5.36
N ILE A 141 -24.50 17.68 -4.34
CA ILE A 141 -25.07 18.17 -3.07
C ILE A 141 -25.99 19.38 -3.30
N VAL A 142 -25.53 20.37 -4.08
CA VAL A 142 -26.30 21.59 -4.38
C VAL A 142 -27.56 21.26 -5.18
N ILE A 143 -27.45 20.42 -6.22
CA ILE A 143 -28.58 20.04 -7.07
C ILE A 143 -29.62 19.27 -6.25
N SER A 144 -29.20 18.21 -5.54
CA SER A 144 -30.11 17.41 -4.71
C SER A 144 -30.74 18.25 -3.59
N GLY A 145 -29.97 19.12 -2.94
CA GLY A 145 -30.48 20.02 -1.91
C GLY A 145 -31.51 21.01 -2.45
N THR A 146 -31.26 21.59 -3.63
CA THR A 146 -32.18 22.55 -4.27
C THR A 146 -33.48 21.88 -4.67
N VAL A 147 -33.42 20.70 -5.29
CA VAL A 147 -34.61 19.93 -5.68
C VAL A 147 -35.41 19.55 -4.44
N PHE A 148 -34.76 19.04 -3.39
CA PHE A 148 -35.41 18.66 -2.15
C PHE A 148 -36.12 19.85 -1.49
N LEU A 149 -35.41 20.98 -1.32
CA LEU A 149 -35.99 22.20 -0.74
C LEU A 149 -37.14 22.76 -1.60
N GLY A 150 -37.01 22.70 -2.93
CA GLY A 150 -38.08 23.11 -3.84
C GLY A 150 -39.35 22.28 -3.63
N ILE A 151 -39.23 20.96 -3.52
CA ILE A 151 -40.36 20.06 -3.25
C ILE A 151 -40.97 20.35 -1.88
N VAL A 152 -40.14 20.50 -0.83
CA VAL A 152 -40.61 20.78 0.54
C VAL A 152 -41.36 22.11 0.59
N PHE A 153 -40.80 23.16 -0.02
CA PHE A 153 -41.42 24.49 -0.04
C PHE A 153 -42.72 24.50 -0.84
N TYR A 154 -42.74 23.87 -2.01
CA TYR A 154 -43.95 23.73 -2.81
C TYR A 154 -45.04 22.96 -2.05
N SER A 155 -44.68 21.86 -1.40
CA SER A 155 -45.61 21.05 -0.62
C SER A 155 -46.17 21.82 0.58
N ALA A 156 -45.32 22.53 1.31
CA ALA A 156 -45.74 23.37 2.43
C ALA A 156 -46.68 24.51 1.98
N ARG A 157 -46.35 25.19 0.88
CA ARG A 157 -47.18 26.26 0.34
C ARG A 157 -48.53 25.73 -0.17
N LYS A 158 -48.53 24.55 -0.80
CA LYS A 158 -49.76 23.88 -1.25
C LYS A 158 -50.64 23.47 -0.08
N LEU A 159 -50.08 22.91 0.99
CA LEU A 159 -50.80 22.56 2.23
C LEU A 159 -51.42 23.80 2.89
N LEU A 160 -50.65 24.89 3.03
CA LEU A 160 -51.15 26.15 3.60
C LEU A 160 -52.23 26.81 2.74
N GLY A 161 -52.18 26.64 1.41
CA GLY A 161 -53.21 27.16 0.51
C GLY A 161 -54.51 26.35 0.49
N VAL A 162 -54.48 25.09 0.94
CA VAL A 162 -55.69 24.23 1.06
C VAL A 162 -56.34 24.37 2.44
N MET A 163 -55.58 24.75 3.46
CA MET A 163 -56.10 25.00 4.82
C MET A 163 -56.69 26.41 5.02
N ARG A 164 -56.69 27.25 3.98
CA ARG A 164 -57.26 28.59 3.97
C ARG A 164 -58.53 28.60 3.12
#